data_AF-A0ABD0QJF4-F1
#
_entry.id   AF-A0ABD0QJF4-F1
#
_cell.length_a   1.000
_cell.length_b   1.000
_cell.length_c   1.000
_cell.angle_alpha   90.00
_cell.angle_beta   90.00
_cell.angle_gamma   90.00
#
_symmetry.space_group_name_H-M   'P 1'
#
loop_
_entity.id
_entity.type
_entity.pdbx_description
1 polymer ?
#
loop_
_entity_poly.entity_id
_entity_poly.type
_entity_poly.pdbx_seq_one_letter_code
_entity_poly.pdbx_strand_id
1 'polypeptide(L)' 'PQDENKIGIDGIQQFCDDLNLDPASISVLVVAWKFRAATQCEFSKKEFIDGMTELG' A
#
# COMPACT_ATOMS: atom_id res chain seq x y z
N PRO A 1 13.33 -14.10 8.72
CA PRO A 1 13.43 -13.84 7.27
C PRO A 1 12.17 -13.06 6.82
N GLN A 2 12.28 -11.74 6.79
CA GLN A 2 11.22 -10.89 6.23
C GLN A 2 11.13 -11.15 4.72
N ASP A 3 9.92 -11.38 4.23
CA ASP A 3 9.65 -11.56 2.82
C ASP A 3 9.87 -10.20 2.11
N GLU A 4 11.03 -10.00 1.48
CA GLU A 4 11.39 -8.73 0.81
C GLU A 4 10.42 -8.34 -0.33
N ASN A 5 9.54 -9.27 -0.72
CA ASN A 5 8.53 -9.07 -1.76
C ASN A 5 7.17 -8.61 -1.22
N LYS A 6 7.05 -8.39 0.10
CA LYS A 6 5.82 -7.90 0.72
C LYS A 6 6.09 -6.71 1.66
N ILE A 7 5.23 -5.73 1.54
CA ILE A 7 5.06 -4.61 2.45
C ILE A 7 3.97 -5.03 3.45
N GLY A 8 4.39 -5.35 4.67
CA GLY A 8 3.46 -5.68 5.76
C GLY A 8 2.90 -4.44 6.45
N ILE A 9 2.21 -4.67 7.57
CA ILE A 9 1.48 -3.65 8.34
C ILE A 9 2.35 -2.44 8.67
N ASP A 10 3.59 -2.64 9.14
CA ASP A 10 4.49 -1.53 9.50
C ASP A 10 4.79 -0.61 8.30
N GLY A 11 4.97 -1.20 7.11
CA GLY A 11 5.21 -0.45 5.89
C GLY A 11 3.96 0.24 5.36
N ILE A 12 2.77 -0.37 5.54
CA ILE A 12 1.49 0.28 5.22
C ILE A 12 1.23 1.46 6.15
N GLN A 13 1.50 1.31 7.45
CA GLN A 13 1.35 2.39 8.42
C GLN A 13 2.26 3.56 8.04
N GLN A 14 3.54 3.28 7.77
CA GLN A 14 4.49 4.30 7.35
C GLN A 14 4.06 4.98 6.04
N PHE A 15 3.56 4.22 5.06
CA PHE A 15 3.03 4.77 3.82
C PHE A 15 1.83 5.71 4.05
N CYS A 16 0.92 5.35 4.95
CA CYS A 16 -0.22 6.19 5.31
C CYS A 16 0.25 7.47 6.03
N ASP A 17 1.20 7.35 6.95
CA ASP A 17 1.78 8.48 7.69
C ASP A 17 2.50 9.46 6.74
N ASP A 18 3.27 8.96 5.77
CA ASP A 18 3.97 9.77 4.76
C ASP A 18 3.00 10.55 3.86
N LEU A 19 1.82 9.99 3.61
CA LEU A 19 0.72 10.65 2.86
C LEU A 19 -0.20 11.49 3.75
N ASN A 20 0.04 11.51 5.07
CA ASN A 20 -0.83 12.16 6.06
C ASN A 20 -2.29 11.66 5.98
N LEU A 21 -2.45 10.36 5.72
CA LEU A 21 -3.74 9.68 5.61
C LEU A 21 -3.99 8.78 6.81
N ASP A 22 -5.24 8.71 7.25
CA ASP A 22 -5.68 7.70 8.22
C ASP A 22 -5.74 6.33 7.52
N PRO A 23 -5.11 5.26 8.04
CA PRO A 23 -5.12 3.92 7.46
C PRO A 23 -6.53 3.33 7.23
N ALA A 24 -7.52 3.77 8.02
CA ALA A 24 -8.92 3.39 7.90
C ALA A 24 -9.75 4.37 7.05
N SER A 25 -9.12 5.41 6.48
CA SER A 25 -9.81 6.36 5.59
C SER A 25 -10.19 5.75 4.25
N ILE A 26 -11.24 6.29 3.65
CA ILE A 26 -11.64 5.94 2.27
C ILE A 26 -10.54 6.25 1.26
N SER A 27 -9.68 7.25 1.53
CA SER A 27 -8.56 7.61 0.67
C SER A 27 -7.56 6.46 0.54
N VAL A 28 -7.21 5.81 1.66
CA VAL A 28 -6.31 4.64 1.65
C VAL A 28 -6.97 3.47 0.92
N LEU A 29 -8.29 3.28 1.08
CA LEU A 29 -9.02 2.26 0.34
C LEU A 29 -8.99 2.52 -1.18
N VAL A 30 -9.11 3.78 -1.61
CA VAL A 30 -8.99 4.16 -3.03
C VAL A 30 -7.58 3.90 -3.56
N VAL A 31 -6.54 4.19 -2.77
CA VAL A 31 -5.16 3.89 -3.14
C VAL A 31 -4.93 2.38 -3.27
N ALA A 32 -5.38 1.58 -2.29
CA ALA A 32 -5.30 0.12 -2.36
C ALA A 32 -6.03 -0.44 -3.59
N TRP A 33 -7.20 0.14 -3.94
CA TRP A 33 -7.93 -0.20 -5.15
C TRP A 33 -7.14 0.15 -6.43
N LYS A 34 -6.53 1.33 -6.48
CA LYS A 34 -5.66 1.74 -7.60
C LYS A 34 -4.45 0.82 -7.77
N PHE A 35 -3.88 0.35 -6.66
CA PHE A 35 -2.74 -0.56 -6.65
C PHE A 35 -3.15 -2.01 -6.91
N ARG A 36 -4.46 -2.27 -7.07
CA ARG A 36 -5.05 -3.59 -7.29
C ARG A 36 -4.64 -4.59 -6.21
N ALA A 37 -4.57 -4.10 -4.96
CA ALA A 37 -4.15 -4.88 -3.82
C ALA A 37 -5.08 -6.09 -3.59
N ALA A 38 -4.49 -7.27 -3.48
CA ALA A 38 -5.23 -8.51 -3.27
C ALA A 38 -5.78 -8.65 -1.84
N THR A 39 -5.05 -8.13 -0.85
CA THR A 39 -5.37 -8.27 0.58
C THR A 39 -5.26 -6.92 1.29
N GLN A 40 -6.09 -6.71 2.31
CA GLN A 40 -5.95 -5.54 3.19
C GLN A 40 -4.70 -5.65 4.08
N CYS A 41 -4.17 -4.50 4.51
CA CYS A 41 -3.03 -4.40 5.43
C CYS A 41 -1.70 -5.00 4.93
N GLU A 42 -1.63 -5.40 3.67
CA GLU A 42 -0.38 -5.75 2.99
C GLU A 42 -0.42 -5.30 1.53
N PHE A 43 0.75 -4.97 0.99
CA PHE A 43 0.97 -4.89 -0.45
C PHE A 43 2.11 -5.82 -0.84
N SER A 44 2.00 -6.50 -1.95
CA SER A 44 3.17 -7.04 -2.63
C SER A 44 4.00 -5.91 -3.22
N LYS A 45 5.31 -6.15 -3.36
CA LYS A 45 6.21 -5.24 -4.04
C LYS A 45 5.73 -4.91 -5.46
N LYS A 46 5.10 -5.87 -6.13
CA LYS A 46 4.53 -5.67 -7.47
C LYS A 46 3.34 -4.70 -7.44
N GLU A 47 2.36 -4.91 -6.56
CA GLU A 47 1.20 -4.01 -6.44
C GLU A 47 1.62 -2.58 -6.13
N PHE A 48 2.59 -2.41 -5.22
CA PHE A 48 3.11 -1.09 -4.87
C PHE A 48 3.83 -0.41 -6.04
N ILE A 49 4.76 -1.10 -6.70
CA ILE A 49 5.54 -0.52 -7.80
C ILE A 49 4.67 -0.26 -9.02
N ASP A 50 3.84 -1.22 -9.43
CA ASP A 50 2.95 -1.07 -10.57
C ASP A 50 1.94 0.05 -10.32
N GLY A 51 1.35 0.09 -9.12
CA GLY A 51 0.38 1.11 -8.73
C GLY A 51 0.98 2.52 -8.69
N MET A 52 2.16 2.69 -8.10
CA MET A 52 2.88 3.98 -8.11
C MET A 52 3.29 4.40 -9.52
N THR A 53 3.70 3.45 -10.36
CA THR A 53 4.07 3.71 -11.77
C THR A 53 2.85 4.13 -12.60
N GLU A 54 1.67 3.57 -12.33
CA GLU A 54 0.43 3.91 -13.04
C GLU A 54 -0.17 5.27 -12.58
N LEU A 55 0.24 5.76 -11.40
CA LEU A 55 -0.15 7.08 -10.87
C LEU A 55 0.76 8.25 -11.30
N GLY A 56 1.96 7.96 -11.82
CA GLY A 56 2.93 8.95 -12.32
C GLY A 56 2.89 9.11 -13.84
#